data_AF-A0A182PCZ6-F1
#
_entry.id   AF-A0A182PCZ6-F1
#
_cell.length_a   1.000
_cell.length_b   1.000
_cell.length_c   1.000
_cell.angle_alpha   90.00
_cell.angle_beta   90.00
_cell.angle_gamma   90.00
#
_symmetry.space_group_name_H-M   'P 1'
#
loop_
_entity.id
_entity.type
_entity.pdbx_description
1 polymer ?
#
loop_
_entity_poly.entity_id
_entity_poly.type
_entity_poly.pdbx_seq_one_letter_code
_entity_poly.pdbx_strand_id
1 'polypeptide(L)'
;MKAFIEAHYKMMDINNDGLVSIEEYRYNCITRLAVDDIKLVDDSYNSLVSEEDNKKGGITLERYQELYSHFLGNENAKCPAIYLFGPIPE
;
A
#
# COMPACT_ATOMS: atom_id res chain seq x y z
N MET A 1 -3.55 -13.25 12.68
CA MET A 1 -3.52 -12.59 11.36
C MET A 1 -4.02 -11.15 11.44
N LYS A 2 -5.28 -10.88 11.83
CA LYS A 2 -5.81 -9.50 11.95
C LYS A 2 -4.93 -8.53 12.75
N ALA A 3 -4.55 -8.91 13.98
CA ALA A 3 -3.70 -8.07 14.83
C ALA A 3 -2.32 -7.75 14.21
N PHE A 4 -1.77 -8.67 13.39
CA PHE A 4 -0.51 -8.44 12.69
C PHE A 4 -0.68 -7.44 11.54
N ILE A 5 -1.75 -7.57 10.75
CA ILE A 5 -2.08 -6.64 9.66
C ILE A 5 -2.34 -5.24 10.24
N GLU A 6 -3.08 -5.15 11.34
CA GLU A 6 -3.35 -3.88 12.03
C GLU A 6 -2.08 -3.23 12.59
N ALA A 7 -1.16 -4.02 13.16
CA ALA A 7 0.12 -3.50 13.63
C ALA A 7 0.97 -2.96 12.47
N HIS A 8 1.01 -3.67 11.34
CA HIS A 8 1.71 -3.18 10.15
C HIS A 8 1.06 -1.91 9.58
N TYR A 9 -0.27 -1.86 9.52
CA TYR A 9 -1.00 -0.67 9.09
C TYR A 9 -0.67 0.56 9.93
N LYS A 10 -0.71 0.41 11.27
CA LYS A 10 -0.35 1.49 12.21
C LYS A 10 1.10 1.96 12.10
N MET A 11 2.00 1.13 11.58
CA MET A 11 3.38 1.52 11.31
C MET A 11 3.50 2.35 10.03
N MET A 12 2.56 2.21 9.10
CA MET A 12 2.50 2.99 7.86
C MET A 12 1.77 4.32 8.04
N ASP A 13 0.68 4.33 8.80
CA ASP A 13 -0.08 5.54 9.20
C ASP A 13 0.72 6.34 10.24
N ILE A 14 1.67 7.13 9.77
CA ILE A 14 2.67 7.85 10.58
C ILE A 14 2.02 9.04 11.28
N ASN A 15 1.09 9.71 10.60
CA ASN A 15 0.42 10.89 11.14
C ASN A 15 -0.80 10.51 12.03
N ASN A 16 -1.20 9.24 12.05
CA ASN A 16 -2.32 8.69 12.82
C ASN A 16 -3.66 9.35 12.45
N ASP A 17 -3.88 9.62 11.17
CA ASP A 17 -5.15 10.12 10.62
C ASP A 17 -6.11 9.00 10.20
N GLY A 18 -5.66 7.74 10.27
CA GLY A 18 -6.44 6.57 9.91
C GLY A 18 -6.43 6.27 8.41
N LEU A 19 -5.53 6.88 7.64
CA LEU A 19 -5.30 6.65 6.22
C LEU A 19 -3.83 6.32 5.97
N VAL A 20 -3.56 5.62 4.87
CA VAL A 20 -2.22 5.53 4.30
C VAL A 20 -2.20 6.34 3.01
N SER A 21 -1.58 7.51 3.09
CA SER A 21 -1.35 8.43 1.99
C SER A 21 -0.23 7.96 1.05
N ILE A 22 -0.07 8.64 -0.10
CA ILE A 22 1.05 8.38 -1.01
C ILE A 22 2.39 8.70 -0.35
N GLU A 23 2.47 9.74 0.49
CA GLU A 23 3.69 10.12 1.20
C GLU A 23 4.14 9.04 2.19
N GLU A 24 3.19 8.46 2.94
CA GLU A 24 3.45 7.40 3.90
C GLU A 24 3.81 6.08 3.24
N TYR A 25 3.10 5.72 2.17
CA TYR A 25 3.45 4.58 1.34
C TYR A 25 4.86 4.73 0.77
N ARG A 26 5.19 5.93 0.25
CA ARG A 26 6.51 6.25 -0.28
C ARG A 26 7.58 6.11 0.80
N TYR A 27 7.37 6.71 1.97
CA TYR A 27 8.29 6.61 3.10
C TYR A 27 8.51 5.15 3.53
N ASN A 28 7.44 4.35 3.59
CA ASN A 28 7.55 2.92 3.92
C ASN A 28 8.37 2.14 2.87
N CYS A 29 8.16 2.43 1.58
CA CYS A 29 8.89 1.76 0.50
C CYS A 29 10.38 2.11 0.52
N ILE A 30 10.74 3.40 0.55
CA ILE A 30 12.15 3.82 0.46
C ILE A 30 12.99 3.45 1.69
N THR A 31 12.35 3.16 2.82
CA THR A 31 13.05 2.67 4.02
C THR A 31 13.36 1.17 3.98
N ARG A 32 12.73 0.43 3.05
CA ARG A 32 12.81 -1.05 2.96
C ARG A 32 13.37 -1.53 1.64
N LEU A 33 13.26 -0.73 0.58
CA LEU A 33 13.63 -1.05 -0.79
C LEU A 33 14.70 -0.07 -1.25
N ALA A 34 15.71 -0.58 -1.95
CA ALA A 34 16.59 0.26 -2.75
C ALA A 34 15.82 0.66 -4.01
N VAL A 35 15.48 1.95 -4.12
CA VAL A 35 14.73 2.49 -5.26
C VAL A 35 15.52 3.65 -5.86
N ASP A 36 15.75 3.57 -7.17
CA ASP A 36 16.54 4.57 -7.90
C ASP A 36 15.70 5.78 -8.36
N ASP A 37 14.38 5.60 -8.51
CA ASP A 37 13.43 6.63 -8.92
C ASP A 37 12.15 6.58 -8.07
N ILE A 38 11.86 7.68 -7.38
CA ILE A 38 10.65 7.84 -6.57
C ILE A 38 9.38 7.71 -7.43
N LYS A 39 9.44 8.06 -8.71
CA LYS A 39 8.30 7.93 -9.61
C LYS A 39 7.78 6.49 -9.69
N LEU A 40 8.66 5.49 -9.61
CA LEU A 40 8.25 4.08 -9.62
C LEU A 40 7.38 3.72 -8.40
N VAL A 41 7.68 4.32 -7.24
CA VAL A 41 6.90 4.14 -6.01
C VAL A 41 5.56 4.86 -6.12
N ASP A 42 5.54 6.06 -6.69
CA ASP A 42 4.30 6.81 -6.90
C ASP A 42 3.39 6.10 -7.90
N ASP A 43 3.95 5.56 -8.99
CA ASP A 43 3.22 4.78 -9.99
C ASP A 43 2.67 3.48 -9.38
N SER A 44 3.40 2.81 -8.49
CA SER A 44 2.91 1.60 -7.80
C SER A 44 1.79 1.93 -6.82
N TYR A 45 1.87 3.06 -6.10
CA TYR A 45 0.76 3.54 -5.26
C TYR A 45 -0.49 3.82 -6.10
N ASN A 46 -0.33 4.55 -7.20
CA ASN A 46 -1.43 4.87 -8.11
C ASN A 46 -2.05 3.61 -8.73
N SER A 47 -1.27 2.54 -8.89
CA SER A 47 -1.75 1.24 -9.37
C SER A 47 -2.42 0.40 -8.27
N LEU A 48 -2.14 0.69 -7.00
CA LEU A 48 -2.67 0.02 -5.81
C LEU A 48 -4.05 0.57 -5.41
N VAL A 49 -4.19 1.89 -5.42
CA VAL A 49 -5.37 2.60 -4.92
C VAL A 49 -6.53 2.60 -5.92
N SER A 50 -7.75 2.56 -5.40
CA SER A 50 -8.97 2.78 -6.17
C SER A 50 -9.37 4.26 -6.19
N GLU A 51 -10.34 4.62 -7.03
CA GLU A 51 -10.95 5.97 -7.00
C GLU A 51 -11.57 6.31 -5.64
N GLU A 52 -12.12 5.32 -4.93
CA GLU A 52 -12.73 5.52 -3.61
C GLU A 52 -11.68 5.80 -2.54
N ASP A 53 -10.53 5.13 -2.61
CA ASP A 53 -9.38 5.39 -1.73
C ASP A 53 -8.88 6.83 -1.95
N ASN A 54 -8.74 7.24 -3.21
CA ASN A 54 -8.33 8.60 -3.56
C ASN A 54 -9.31 9.66 -3.04
N LYS A 55 -10.63 9.41 -3.10
CA LYS A 55 -11.64 10.33 -2.54
C LYS A 55 -11.52 10.49 -1.03
N LYS A 56 -11.10 9.44 -0.32
CA LYS A 56 -10.86 9.46 1.13
C LYS A 56 -9.52 10.09 1.50
N GLY A 57 -8.62 10.28 0.53
CA GLY A 57 -7.26 10.78 0.76
C GLY A 57 -6.24 9.69 1.04
N GLY A 58 -6.61 8.41 0.92
CA GLY A 58 -5.70 7.29 1.14
C GLY A 58 -6.42 5.97 1.42
N ILE A 59 -5.62 4.95 1.75
CA ILE A 59 -6.10 3.59 2.04
C ILE A 59 -6.52 3.52 3.51
N THR A 60 -7.76 3.12 3.78
CA THR A 60 -8.23 2.85 5.16
C THR A 60 -7.74 1.50 5.68
N LEU A 61 -7.83 1.26 6.99
CA LEU A 61 -7.49 -0.05 7.57
C LEU A 61 -8.29 -1.21 6.96
N GLU A 62 -9.59 -1.01 6.73
CA GLU A 62 -10.46 -2.03 6.11
C GLU A 62 -9.97 -2.36 4.70
N ARG A 63 -9.70 -1.33 3.89
CA ARG A 63 -9.16 -1.51 2.54
C ARG A 63 -7.80 -2.19 2.55
N TYR A 64 -6.93 -1.82 3.49
CA TYR A 64 -5.62 -2.45 3.65
C TYR A 64 -5.74 -3.95 3.95
N GLN A 65 -6.70 -4.35 4.79
CA GLN A 65 -6.97 -5.77 5.09
C GLN A 65 -7.44 -6.55 3.86
N GLU A 66 -8.28 -5.94 3.01
CA GLU A 66 -8.70 -6.54 1.73
C GLU A 66 -7.51 -6.72 0.78
N LEU A 67 -6.72 -5.67 0.59
CA LEU A 67 -5.52 -5.70 -0.26
C LEU A 67 -4.54 -6.77 0.23
N TYR A 68 -4.31 -6.86 1.53
CA TYR A 68 -3.44 -7.88 2.12
C TYR A 68 -3.96 -9.29 1.82
N SER A 69 -5.27 -9.51 1.95
CA SER A 69 -5.90 -10.81 1.66
C SER A 69 -5.73 -11.19 0.19
N HIS A 70 -5.90 -10.23 -0.72
CA HIS A 70 -5.66 -10.44 -2.14
C HIS A 70 -4.19 -10.72 -2.45
N PHE A 71 -3.26 -10.00 -1.84
CA PHE A 71 -1.83 -10.23 -2.03
C PHE A 71 -1.42 -11.67 -1.69
N LEU A 72 -2.01 -12.25 -0.63
CA LEU A 72 -1.67 -13.59 -0.19
C LEU A 72 -2.24 -14.73 -1.05
N GLY A 73 -3.33 -14.51 -1.79
CA GLY A 73 -4.08 -15.62 -2.37
C GLY A 73 -4.84 -15.33 -3.67
N ASN A 74 -4.73 -14.13 -4.24
CA ASN A 74 -5.34 -13.84 -5.53
C ASN A 74 -4.39 -14.26 -6.66
N GLU A 75 -4.81 -15.25 -7.46
CA GLU A 75 -4.03 -15.76 -8.60
C GLU A 75 -4.07 -14.81 -9.82
N ASN A 76 -4.93 -13.79 -9.81
CA ASN A 76 -4.98 -12.81 -10.88
C ASN A 76 -3.79 -11.86 -10.82
N ALA A 77 -2.85 -12.02 -11.76
CA ALA A 77 -1.68 -11.15 -11.92
C ALA A 77 -2.00 -9.65 -12.15
N LYS A 78 -3.25 -9.30 -12.48
CA LYS A 78 -3.71 -7.91 -12.62
C LYS A 78 -4.31 -7.34 -11.33
N CYS A 79 -4.31 -8.09 -10.23
CA CYS A 79 -4.86 -7.59 -8.97
C CYS A 79 -4.00 -6.44 -8.45
N PRO A 80 -4.57 -5.25 -8.15
CA PRO A 80 -3.81 -4.10 -7.59
C PRO A 80 -2.99 -4.43 -6.35
N ALA A 81 -3.43 -5.43 -5.57
CA ALA A 81 -2.79 -5.84 -4.33
C ALA A 81 -1.32 -6.24 -4.49
N ILE A 82 -0.87 -6.63 -5.69
CA ILE A 82 0.54 -6.93 -5.97
C ILE A 82 1.48 -5.77 -5.63
N TYR A 83 0.96 -4.52 -5.63
CA TYR A 83 1.72 -3.31 -5.30
C TYR A 83 1.65 -2.93 -3.81
N LEU A 84 1.06 -3.75 -2.94
CA LEU A 84 0.87 -3.42 -1.51
C LEU A 84 2.18 -3.15 -0.78
N PHE A 85 3.28 -3.76 -1.21
CA PHE A 85 4.59 -3.67 -0.57
C PHE A 85 5.65 -2.94 -1.41
N GLY A 86 5.23 -2.18 -2.42
CA GLY A 86 6.10 -1.39 -3.27
C GLY A 86 6.02 -1.74 -4.75
N PRO A 87 6.88 -1.12 -5.58
CA PRO A 87 7.00 -1.43 -6.99
C PRO A 87 7.51 -2.86 -7.21
N ILE A 88 7.10 -3.46 -8.32
CA ILE A 88 7.52 -4.81 -8.72
C ILE A 88 8.70 -4.66 -9.68
N PRO A 89 9.87 -5.27 -9.39
CA PRO A 89 10.99 -5.31 -10.32
C PRO A 89 10.60 -6.02 -11.63
N GLU A 90 11.17 -5.58 -12.75
CA GLU A 90 11.06 -6.30 -14.04
C GLU A 90 11.70 -7.70 -14.00
#